data_AF-A0A168JRN3-F1
#
_entry.id   AF-A0A168JRN3-F1
#
_cell.length_a   1.000
_cell.length_b   1.000
_cell.length_c   1.000
_cell.angle_alpha   90.00
_cell.angle_beta   90.00
_cell.angle_gamma   90.00
#
_symmetry.space_group_name_H-M   'P 1'
#
loop_
_entity.id
_entity.type
_entity.pdbx_description
1 polymer ?
#
loop_
_entity_poly.entity_id
_entity_poly.type
_entity_poly.pdbx_seq_one_letter_code
_entity_poly.pdbx_strand_id
1 'polypeptide(L)'
;MATTAEGQPFLRTSSLQPHDMSRMVGRKNKIFQSKIFKIAEIQDELMPDAESEDQWDRIVAQQLRREGLPPEEASGDAEESYTWSLYLSRLWLEWKIEMTWQDWLARGEALQRIVDAEQELADEEAGKTREPESMTRERTQSAGAANVSGRGFNLLSPLEIQGKAIEMDGHDIFSSQAWAAVVRSRNGMLRSWADKAQLARGNTVY
;
A
#
# COMPACT_ATOMS: atom_id res chain seq x y z
N MET A 1 -1.70 -24.54 -6.36
CA MET A 1 -1.21 -23.15 -6.18
C MET A 1 -0.49 -23.04 -4.83
N ALA A 2 0.50 -22.15 -4.68
CA ALA A 2 1.17 -21.87 -3.40
C ALA A 2 1.20 -20.37 -3.11
N THR A 3 1.31 -20.00 -1.84
CA THR A 3 1.39 -18.60 -1.38
C THR A 3 2.58 -18.44 -0.42
N THR A 4 3.18 -17.25 -0.41
CA THR A 4 4.15 -16.89 0.63
C THR A 4 3.43 -16.57 1.95
N ALA A 5 4.18 -16.45 3.05
CA ALA A 5 3.64 -16.03 4.34
C ALA A 5 2.92 -14.66 4.27
N GLU A 6 3.40 -13.76 3.41
CA GLU A 6 2.79 -12.43 3.18
C GLU A 6 1.65 -12.44 2.15
N GLY A 7 1.27 -13.61 1.64
CA GLY A 7 0.15 -13.75 0.71
C GLY A 7 0.48 -13.55 -0.77
N GLN A 8 1.75 -13.43 -1.17
CA GLN A 8 2.12 -13.37 -2.59
C GLN A 8 1.86 -14.73 -3.26
N PRO A 9 0.98 -14.83 -4.28
CA PRO A 9 0.71 -16.08 -4.96
C PRO A 9 1.78 -16.41 -6.00
N PHE A 10 2.08 -17.70 -6.14
CA PHE A 10 2.95 -18.22 -7.18
C PHE A 10 2.58 -19.66 -7.55
N LEU A 11 2.94 -20.08 -8.77
CA LEU A 11 2.82 -21.46 -9.20
C LEU A 11 4.13 -22.20 -9.00
N ARG A 12 4.00 -23.47 -8.62
CA ARG A 12 5.13 -24.38 -8.47
C ARG A 12 4.86 -25.59 -9.38
N THR A 13 5.65 -25.73 -10.44
CA THR A 13 5.51 -26.81 -11.41
C THR A 13 6.19 -28.11 -10.96
N SER A 14 7.14 -28.04 -10.02
CA SER A 14 7.89 -29.20 -9.55
C SER A 14 8.11 -29.20 -8.03
N SER A 15 8.44 -30.36 -7.46
CA SER A 15 8.69 -30.52 -6.03
C SER A 15 9.91 -29.74 -5.50
N LEU A 16 10.70 -29.08 -6.34
CA LEU A 16 11.77 -28.15 -5.92
C LEU A 16 11.54 -26.83 -6.62
N GLN A 17 11.51 -25.73 -5.86
CA GLN A 17 11.29 -24.42 -6.48
C GLN A 17 12.51 -24.04 -7.33
N PRO A 18 12.33 -23.64 -8.60
CA PRO A 18 13.41 -23.07 -9.39
C PRO A 18 14.08 -21.90 -8.66
N HIS A 19 15.41 -21.90 -8.64
CA HIS A 19 16.20 -20.92 -7.88
C HIS A 19 15.85 -19.47 -8.26
N ASP A 20 15.68 -19.18 -9.54
CA ASP A 20 15.37 -17.82 -10.01
C ASP A 20 14.00 -17.34 -9.54
N MET A 21 13.02 -18.24 -9.49
CA MET A 21 11.70 -17.93 -8.94
C MET A 21 11.77 -17.68 -7.44
N SER A 22 12.53 -18.51 -6.71
CA SER A 22 12.77 -18.31 -5.28
C SER A 22 13.42 -16.96 -5.00
N ARG A 23 14.45 -16.59 -5.77
CA ARG A 23 15.14 -15.30 -5.67
C ARG A 23 14.21 -14.12 -5.95
N MET A 24 13.38 -14.22 -6.98
CA MET A 24 12.42 -13.19 -7.36
C MET A 24 11.35 -12.98 -6.28
N VAL A 25 10.78 -14.08 -5.77
CA VAL A 25 9.80 -14.06 -4.69
C VAL A 25 10.42 -13.44 -3.44
N GLY A 26 11.63 -13.87 -3.06
CA GLY A 26 12.36 -13.29 -1.93
C GLY A 26 12.62 -11.79 -2.08
N ARG A 27 13.02 -11.32 -3.28
CA ARG A 27 13.23 -9.89 -3.55
C ARG A 27 11.94 -9.10 -3.41
N LYS A 28 10.83 -9.58 -3.99
CA LYS A 28 9.52 -8.93 -3.89
C LYS A 28 9.05 -8.87 -2.45
N ASN A 29 9.24 -9.94 -1.69
CA ASN A 29 8.90 -10.00 -0.27
C ASN A 29 9.69 -8.98 0.54
N LYS A 30 11.01 -8.87 0.31
CA LYS A 30 11.86 -7.89 0.99
C LYS A 30 11.45 -6.45 0.70
N ILE A 31 11.07 -6.15 -0.55
CA ILE A 31 10.59 -4.81 -0.94
C ILE A 31 9.27 -4.49 -0.22
N PHE A 32 8.35 -5.46 -0.14
CA PHE A 32 7.08 -5.28 0.56
C PHE A 32 7.29 -5.06 2.06
N GLN A 33 8.08 -5.93 2.69
CA GLN A 33 8.43 -5.82 4.11
C GLN A 33 9.14 -4.49 4.43
N SER A 34 10.08 -4.05 3.59
CA SER A 34 10.74 -2.76 3.77
C SER A 34 9.76 -1.58 3.80
N LYS A 35 8.64 -1.63 3.05
CA LYS A 35 7.62 -0.57 3.12
C LYS A 35 6.87 -0.60 4.45
N ILE A 36 6.56 -1.79 4.97
CA ILE A 36 5.89 -1.95 6.27
C ILE A 36 6.80 -1.42 7.38
N PHE A 37 8.08 -1.80 7.38
CA PHE A 37 9.04 -1.30 8.36
C PHE A 37 9.17 0.22 8.33
N LYS A 38 9.17 0.84 7.14
CA LYS A 38 9.18 2.31 7.02
C LYS A 38 7.93 2.97 7.58
N ILE A 39 6.75 2.34 7.48
CA ILE A 39 5.55 2.86 8.12
C ILE A 39 5.71 2.84 9.64
N ALA A 40 6.22 1.73 10.20
CA ALA A 40 6.48 1.62 11.63
C ALA A 40 7.52 2.67 12.10
N GLU A 41 8.64 2.81 11.38
CA GLU A 41 9.66 3.83 11.62
C GLU A 41 9.06 5.26 11.64
N ILE A 42 8.23 5.60 10.64
CA ILE A 42 7.55 6.89 10.62
C ILE A 42 6.67 7.06 11.86
N GLN A 43 5.91 6.04 12.25
CA GLN A 43 4.96 6.13 13.36
C GLN A 43 5.62 6.19 14.73
N ASP A 44 6.64 5.37 14.95
CA ASP A 44 7.19 5.09 16.26
C ASP A 44 8.39 5.99 16.58
N GLU A 45 9.15 6.39 15.55
CA GLU A 45 10.37 7.18 15.70
C GLU A 45 10.19 8.61 15.18
N LEU A 46 9.80 8.78 13.91
CA LEU A 46 9.85 10.09 13.27
C LEU A 46 8.68 11.01 13.65
N MET A 47 7.49 10.47 13.88
CA MET A 47 6.31 11.26 14.23
C MET A 47 6.47 12.00 15.56
N PRO A 48 6.92 11.38 16.68
CA PRO A 48 7.19 12.09 17.93
C PRO A 48 8.22 13.22 17.80
N ASP A 49 9.27 12.98 17.02
CA ASP A 49 10.30 13.99 16.75
C ASP A 49 9.72 15.17 15.96
N ALA A 50 8.90 14.88 14.95
CA ALA A 50 8.24 15.91 14.15
C ALA A 50 7.22 16.75 14.93
N GLU A 51 6.47 16.13 15.82
CA GLU A 51 5.56 16.85 16.72
C GLU A 51 6.31 17.80 17.65
N SER A 52 7.53 17.43 18.06
CA SER A 52 8.40 18.26 18.88
C SER A 52 8.97 19.42 18.05
N GLU A 53 9.42 19.16 16.83
CA GLU A 53 9.92 20.19 15.91
C GLU A 53 8.83 21.23 15.59
N ASP A 54 7.63 20.79 15.25
CA ASP A 54 6.51 21.69 14.96
C ASP A 54 6.11 22.53 16.20
N GLN A 55 6.33 22.02 17.41
CA GLN A 55 6.13 22.79 18.64
C GLN A 55 7.23 23.84 18.81
N TRP A 56 8.48 23.50 18.54
CA TRP A 56 9.60 24.43 18.54
C TRP A 56 9.37 25.57 17.56
N ASP A 57 8.93 25.28 16.34
CA ASP A 57 8.59 26.29 15.33
C ASP A 57 7.51 27.27 15.83
N ARG A 58 6.48 26.76 16.51
CA ARG A 58 5.43 27.61 17.10
C ARG A 58 5.98 28.53 18.19
N ILE A 59 6.88 28.03 19.04
CA ILE A 59 7.51 28.82 20.11
C ILE A 59 8.39 29.91 19.50
N VAL A 60 9.22 29.57 18.51
CA VAL A 60 10.07 30.52 17.79
C VAL A 60 9.22 31.59 17.11
N ALA A 61 8.17 31.19 16.39
CA ALA A 61 7.24 32.12 15.76
C ALA A 61 6.51 33.02 16.77
N GLN A 62 6.21 32.53 17.98
CA GLN A 62 5.65 33.35 19.04
C GLN A 62 6.67 34.38 19.57
N GLN A 63 7.92 33.97 19.75
CA GLN A 63 8.98 34.85 20.25
C GLN A 63 9.32 35.96 19.25
N LEU A 64 9.47 35.63 17.97
CA LEU A 64 9.70 36.61 16.90
C LEU A 64 8.61 37.69 16.86
N ARG A 65 7.34 37.26 17.01
CA ARG A 65 6.20 38.18 17.09
C ARG A 65 6.26 39.12 18.30
N ARG A 66 6.74 38.64 19.45
CA ARG A 66 6.91 39.48 20.65
C ARG A 66 8.01 40.50 20.49
N GLU A 67 9.06 40.17 19.76
CA GLU A 67 10.22 41.04 19.51
C GLU A 67 9.96 42.05 18.37
N GLY A 68 8.79 41.99 17.72
CA GLY A 68 8.44 42.87 16.62
C GLY A 68 9.24 42.59 15.34
N LEU A 69 9.94 41.45 15.30
CA LEU A 69 10.60 40.98 14.10
C LEU A 69 9.55 40.41 13.14
N PRO A 70 9.66 40.68 11.83
CA PRO A 70 8.77 40.04 10.87
C PRO A 70 8.98 38.53 11.00
N PRO A 71 7.90 37.75 11.22
CA PRO A 71 8.03 36.32 11.02
C PRO A 71 8.51 36.12 9.57
N GLU A 72 9.67 35.50 9.38
CA GLU A 72 9.92 34.77 8.13
C GLU A 72 8.66 33.95 7.89
N GLU A 73 8.16 33.92 6.65
CA GLU A 73 6.86 33.40 6.21
C GLU A 73 6.58 31.99 6.74
N ALA A 74 6.34 31.86 8.04
CA ALA A 74 5.76 30.74 8.71
C ALA A 74 4.30 30.89 8.37
N SER A 75 4.00 30.50 7.13
CA SER A 75 2.67 30.19 6.69
C SER A 75 2.11 29.29 7.78
N GLY A 76 1.18 29.83 8.58
CA GLY A 76 0.51 29.08 9.64
C GLY A 76 -0.40 27.98 9.08
N ASP A 77 -0.16 27.56 7.84
CA ASP A 77 -0.86 26.51 7.16
C ASP A 77 -0.34 25.18 7.68
N ALA A 78 -1.27 24.36 8.20
CA ALA A 78 -0.94 23.05 8.75
C ALA A 78 -0.24 22.14 7.71
N GLU A 79 -0.40 22.49 6.43
CA GLU A 79 0.17 21.79 5.27
C GLU A 79 1.68 21.98 5.09
N GLU A 80 2.29 22.92 5.81
CA GLU A 80 3.75 23.15 5.80
C GLU A 80 4.47 22.56 7.02
N SER A 81 3.72 21.99 7.97
CA SER A 81 4.29 21.36 9.16
C SER A 81 5.08 20.09 8.83
N TYR A 82 6.13 19.83 9.59
CA TYR A 82 6.94 18.63 9.41
C TYR A 82 6.12 17.38 9.69
N THR A 83 5.24 17.40 10.70
CA THR A 83 4.31 16.31 10.99
C THR A 83 3.40 16.00 9.79
N TRP A 84 2.92 17.03 9.08
CA TRP A 84 2.10 16.83 7.89
C TRP A 84 2.86 16.12 6.78
N SER A 85 4.14 16.44 6.58
CA SER A 85 4.99 15.78 5.58
C SER A 85 5.18 14.28 5.88
N LEU A 86 5.34 13.91 7.15
CA LEU A 86 5.45 12.51 7.57
C LEU A 86 4.13 11.76 7.45
N TYR A 87 3.02 12.41 7.83
CA TYR A 87 1.68 11.85 7.69
C TYR A 87 1.37 11.50 6.23
N LEU A 88 1.70 12.40 5.32
CA LEU A 88 1.56 12.20 3.88
C LEU A 88 2.45 11.06 3.36
N SER A 89 3.70 11.01 3.83
CA SER A 89 4.67 9.96 3.47
C SER A 89 4.18 8.58 3.90
N ARG A 90 3.60 8.48 5.09
CA ARG A 90 2.94 7.27 5.58
C ARG A 90 1.77 6.87 4.68
N LEU A 91 0.83 7.77 4.42
CA LEU A 91 -0.35 7.47 3.58
C LEU A 91 0.05 6.96 2.20
N TRP A 92 1.16 7.47 1.66
CA TRP A 92 1.68 6.99 0.40
C TRP A 92 2.22 5.56 0.45
N LEU A 93 2.95 5.22 1.51
CA LEU A 93 3.43 3.85 1.71
C LEU A 93 2.25 2.89 1.88
N GLU A 94 1.24 3.28 2.64
CA GLU A 94 -0.01 2.53 2.80
C GLU A 94 -0.68 2.30 1.43
N TRP A 95 -0.80 3.33 0.60
CA TRP A 95 -1.31 3.19 -0.77
C TRP A 95 -0.45 2.24 -1.62
N LYS A 96 0.89 2.35 -1.55
CA LYS A 96 1.79 1.46 -2.30
C LYS A 96 1.67 0.00 -1.87
N ILE A 97 1.43 -0.25 -0.59
CA ILE A 97 1.16 -1.58 -0.04
C ILE A 97 -0.17 -2.09 -0.59
N GLU A 98 -1.23 -1.29 -0.54
CA GLU A 98 -2.55 -1.66 -1.07
C GLU A 98 -2.49 -1.99 -2.57
N MET A 99 -1.80 -1.16 -3.36
CA MET A 99 -1.61 -1.45 -4.79
C MET A 99 -0.84 -2.76 -5.03
N THR A 100 0.14 -3.08 -4.17
CA THR A 100 0.87 -4.35 -4.26
C THR A 100 -0.05 -5.52 -3.90
N TRP A 101 -0.90 -5.35 -2.88
CA TRP A 101 -1.88 -6.34 -2.46
C TRP A 101 -2.91 -6.63 -3.56
N GLN A 102 -3.45 -5.59 -4.20
CA GLN A 102 -4.39 -5.74 -5.32
C GLN A 102 -3.76 -6.43 -6.53
N ASP A 103 -2.51 -6.09 -6.87
CA ASP A 103 -1.75 -6.82 -7.92
C ASP A 103 -1.58 -8.30 -7.57
N TRP A 104 -1.31 -8.62 -6.30
CA TRP A 104 -1.21 -10.00 -5.86
C TRP A 104 -2.55 -10.73 -5.92
N LEU A 105 -3.65 -10.10 -5.50
CA LEU A 105 -4.99 -10.68 -5.64
C LEU A 105 -5.34 -10.97 -7.10
N ALA A 106 -5.15 -10.00 -8.00
CA ALA A 106 -5.42 -10.15 -9.41
C ALA A 106 -4.55 -11.26 -10.05
N ARG A 107 -3.28 -11.35 -9.65
CA ARG A 107 -2.41 -12.45 -10.08
C ARG A 107 -2.87 -13.78 -9.53
N GLY A 108 -3.25 -13.86 -8.26
CA GLY A 108 -3.77 -15.08 -7.65
C GLY A 108 -4.98 -15.61 -8.41
N GLU A 109 -5.92 -14.71 -8.75
CA GLU A 109 -7.09 -15.06 -9.54
C GLU A 109 -6.72 -15.54 -10.95
N ALA A 110 -5.80 -14.84 -11.63
CA ALA A 110 -5.32 -15.26 -12.94
C ALA A 110 -4.62 -16.63 -12.92
N LEU A 111 -3.77 -16.87 -11.90
CA LEU A 111 -3.09 -18.16 -11.73
C LEU A 111 -4.08 -19.28 -11.41
N GLN A 112 -5.13 -18.99 -10.64
CA GLN A 112 -6.19 -19.97 -10.36
C GLN A 112 -6.92 -20.36 -11.64
N ARG A 113 -7.30 -19.40 -12.50
CA ARG A 113 -7.95 -19.70 -13.79
C ARG A 113 -7.10 -20.59 -14.69
N ILE A 114 -5.77 -20.41 -14.70
CA ILE A 114 -4.86 -21.27 -15.45
C ILE A 114 -4.89 -22.70 -14.89
N VAL A 115 -4.80 -22.85 -13.57
CA VAL A 115 -4.84 -24.18 -12.92
C VAL A 115 -6.17 -24.89 -13.18
N ASP A 116 -7.29 -24.16 -13.12
CA ASP A 116 -8.61 -24.72 -13.39
C ASP A 116 -8.73 -25.18 -14.85
N ALA A 117 -8.28 -24.38 -15.81
CA ALA A 117 -8.29 -24.75 -17.24
C ALA A 117 -7.39 -25.95 -17.55
N GLU A 118 -6.19 -26.02 -16.97
CA GLU A 118 -5.29 -27.18 -17.11
C GLU A 118 -5.91 -28.44 -16.51
N GLN A 119 -6.64 -28.32 -15.39
CA GLN A 119 -7.33 -29.46 -14.78
C GLN A 119 -8.48 -29.94 -15.66
N GLU A 120 -9.26 -29.03 -16.26
CA GLU A 120 -10.33 -29.38 -17.20
C GLU A 120 -9.78 -30.13 -18.43
N LEU A 121 -8.72 -29.64 -19.05
CA LEU A 121 -8.06 -30.31 -20.17
C LEU A 121 -7.49 -31.68 -19.77
N ALA A 122 -6.88 -31.79 -18.59
CA ALA A 122 -6.37 -33.08 -18.09
C ALA A 122 -7.49 -34.09 -17.84
N ASP A 123 -8.67 -33.64 -17.39
CA ASP A 123 -9.85 -34.49 -17.20
C ASP A 123 -10.40 -34.98 -18.57
N GLU A 124 -10.43 -34.09 -19.59
CA GLU A 124 -10.79 -34.43 -20.97
C GLU A 124 -9.82 -35.46 -21.60
N GLU A 125 -8.51 -35.25 -21.47
CA GLU A 125 -7.48 -36.16 -21.96
C GLU A 125 -7.50 -37.53 -21.26
N ALA A 126 -7.82 -37.55 -19.97
CA ALA A 126 -7.98 -38.78 -19.19
C ALA A 126 -9.25 -39.56 -19.53
N GLY A 127 -10.09 -39.07 -20.47
CA GLY A 127 -11.38 -39.66 -20.82
C GLY A 127 -12.38 -39.63 -19.67
N LYS A 128 -12.14 -38.79 -18.65
CA LYS A 128 -13.04 -38.58 -17.53
C LYS A 128 -13.95 -37.41 -17.88
N THR A 129 -15.03 -37.67 -18.59
CA THR A 129 -16.17 -36.76 -18.57
C THR A 129 -16.61 -36.65 -17.12
N ARG A 130 -16.38 -35.49 -16.49
CA ARG A 130 -17.02 -35.18 -15.20
C ARG A 130 -18.53 -35.24 -15.45
N GLU A 131 -19.17 -36.32 -15.01
CA GLU A 131 -20.58 -36.27 -14.66
C GLU A 131 -20.73 -35.06 -13.72
N PRO A 132 -21.64 -34.12 -13.98
CA PRO A 132 -21.84 -32.99 -13.10
C PRO A 132 -22.35 -33.56 -11.78
N GLU A 133 -21.44 -33.73 -10.81
CA GLU A 133 -21.84 -34.06 -9.46
C GLU A 133 -22.79 -32.96 -9.01
N SER A 134 -24.06 -33.33 -8.86
CA SER A 134 -25.10 -32.56 -8.18
C SER A 134 -24.76 -32.50 -6.69
N MET A 135 -23.63 -31.89 -6.35
CA MET A 135 -23.27 -31.60 -4.99
C MET A 135 -23.96 -30.31 -4.57
N THR A 136 -25.16 -30.52 -4.03
CA THR A 136 -25.68 -29.80 -2.87
C THR A 136 -24.54 -29.10 -2.12
N ARG A 137 -24.46 -27.79 -2.26
CA ARG A 137 -23.55 -26.91 -1.53
C ARG A 137 -23.85 -26.98 -0.03
N GLU A 138 -23.37 -28.00 0.67
CA GLU A 138 -23.04 -27.85 2.08
C GLU A 138 -21.64 -27.24 2.17
N ARG A 139 -21.64 -25.93 1.95
CA ARG A 139 -20.53 -25.05 2.30
C ARG A 139 -20.49 -25.03 3.83
N THR A 140 -19.70 -25.90 4.45
CA THR A 140 -19.26 -25.69 5.84
C THR A 140 -18.54 -24.35 5.86
N GLN A 141 -19.28 -23.35 6.35
CA GLN A 141 -18.78 -22.02 6.61
C GLN A 141 -17.68 -22.15 7.66
N SER A 142 -16.42 -22.08 7.21
CA SER A 142 -15.33 -21.68 8.08
C SER A 142 -15.67 -20.29 8.63
N ALA A 143 -15.99 -20.23 9.91
CA ALA A 143 -16.28 -19.01 10.62
C ALA A 143 -15.01 -18.19 10.80
N GLY A 144 -15.08 -16.91 10.41
CA GLY A 144 -14.37 -15.84 11.12
C GLY A 144 -13.00 -15.41 10.58
N ALA A 145 -12.97 -14.81 9.39
CA ALA A 145 -12.10 -13.67 9.15
C ALA A 145 -12.96 -12.54 8.57
N ALA A 146 -13.59 -11.78 9.46
CA ALA A 146 -14.24 -10.53 9.10
C ALA A 146 -13.16 -9.53 8.71
N ASN A 147 -12.85 -9.44 7.41
CA ASN A 147 -12.04 -8.34 6.87
C ASN A 147 -12.86 -7.58 5.85
N VAL A 148 -13.42 -6.48 6.37
CA VAL A 148 -13.75 -5.20 5.74
C VAL A 148 -13.97 -5.24 4.23
N SER A 149 -15.26 -5.13 3.88
CA SER A 149 -15.83 -4.66 2.61
C SER A 149 -14.87 -3.89 1.70
N GLY A 150 -14.26 -4.60 0.75
CA GLY A 150 -13.57 -4.03 -0.40
C GLY A 150 -14.60 -3.51 -1.41
N ARG A 151 -15.11 -2.31 -1.18
CA ARG A 151 -15.90 -1.58 -2.19
C ARG A 151 -14.94 -1.17 -3.31
N GLY A 152 -15.02 -1.88 -4.44
CA GLY A 152 -14.15 -1.70 -5.58
C GLY A 152 -14.11 -0.26 -6.09
N PHE A 153 -12.93 0.34 -6.07
CA PHE A 153 -12.63 1.55 -6.82
C PHE A 153 -11.66 1.18 -7.94
N ASN A 154 -12.11 1.35 -9.19
CA ASN A 154 -11.29 1.15 -10.38
C ASN A 154 -10.13 2.17 -10.39
N LEU A 155 -8.91 1.72 -10.05
CA LEU A 155 -7.69 2.54 -10.01
C LEU A 155 -6.60 2.04 -10.97
N LEU A 156 -6.97 1.22 -11.96
CA LEU A 156 -6.05 0.58 -12.92
C LEU A 156 -5.62 1.52 -14.05
N SER A 157 -5.09 2.70 -13.73
CA SER A 157 -4.37 3.51 -14.72
C SER A 157 -2.95 3.78 -14.21
N PRO A 158 -1.92 3.18 -14.83
CA PRO A 158 -0.53 3.55 -14.62
C PRO A 158 -0.36 5.06 -14.88
N LEU A 159 0.32 5.75 -13.95
CA LEU A 159 0.43 7.20 -13.98
C LEU A 159 1.54 7.64 -14.95
N GLU A 160 1.16 8.21 -16.10
CA GLU A 160 2.06 9.05 -16.89
C GLU A 160 1.93 10.50 -16.42
N ILE A 161 2.98 11.05 -15.82
CA ILE A 161 3.11 12.50 -15.64
C ILE A 161 4.04 12.97 -16.76
N GLN A 162 3.48 13.60 -17.79
CA GLN A 162 4.21 14.20 -18.93
C GLN A 162 5.19 13.26 -19.68
N GLY A 163 4.87 11.97 -19.83
CA GLY A 163 5.61 11.07 -20.73
C GLY A 163 7.04 10.70 -20.29
N LYS A 164 7.43 10.94 -19.04
CA LYS A 164 8.69 10.43 -18.47
C LYS A 164 8.44 9.47 -17.33
N ALA A 165 9.01 8.27 -17.43
CA ALA A 165 9.09 7.33 -16.32
C ALA A 165 9.89 7.98 -15.19
N ILE A 166 9.30 8.03 -13.99
CA ILE A 166 9.98 8.54 -12.80
C ILE A 166 11.04 7.50 -12.42
N GLU A 167 12.29 7.79 -12.76
CA GLU A 167 13.44 7.00 -12.34
C GLU A 167 13.70 7.32 -10.85
N MET A 168 13.45 6.35 -9.99
CA MET A 168 13.58 6.48 -8.53
C MET A 168 14.98 6.03 -8.14
N ASP A 169 15.94 6.94 -8.27
CA ASP A 169 17.29 6.71 -7.75
C ASP A 169 17.24 6.73 -6.21
N GLY A 170 18.00 5.85 -5.55
CA GLY A 170 17.87 5.53 -4.12
C GLY A 170 18.20 6.64 -3.12
N HIS A 171 18.12 7.91 -3.51
CA HIS A 171 18.17 9.08 -2.64
C HIS A 171 16.79 9.56 -2.25
N ASP A 172 16.76 10.25 -1.12
CA ASP A 172 15.58 10.60 -0.33
C ASP A 172 14.38 10.99 -1.19
N ILE A 173 13.42 10.07 -1.28
CA ILE A 173 12.27 10.11 -2.19
C ILE A 173 11.45 11.38 -1.94
N PHE A 174 11.50 11.90 -0.71
CA PHE A 174 10.68 12.99 -0.21
C PHE A 174 11.20 14.39 -0.59
N SER A 175 12.47 14.51 -0.99
CA SER A 175 13.07 15.78 -1.43
C SER A 175 13.03 15.97 -2.96
N SER A 176 12.61 14.95 -3.71
CA SER A 176 12.58 15.02 -5.17
C SER A 176 11.46 15.95 -5.68
N GLN A 177 11.78 16.79 -6.67
CA GLN A 177 10.78 17.65 -7.32
C GLN A 177 9.62 16.85 -7.96
N ALA A 178 9.92 15.62 -8.39
CA ALA A 178 8.95 14.66 -8.90
C ALA A 178 7.95 14.22 -7.81
N TRP A 179 8.40 14.02 -6.58
CA TRP A 179 7.54 13.71 -5.44
C TRP A 179 6.57 14.83 -5.11
N ALA A 180 7.05 16.08 -5.04
CA ALA A 180 6.20 17.25 -4.81
C ALA A 180 5.13 17.43 -5.90
N ALA A 181 5.40 17.03 -7.15
CA ALA A 181 4.42 17.06 -8.23
C ALA A 181 3.37 15.95 -8.11
N VAL A 182 3.79 14.73 -7.75
CA VAL A 182 2.88 13.59 -7.52
C VAL A 182 1.95 13.88 -6.35
N VAL A 183 2.50 14.37 -5.23
CA VAL A 183 1.73 14.79 -4.05
C VAL A 183 0.71 15.83 -4.43
N ARG A 184 1.09 16.91 -5.12
CA ARG A 184 0.15 17.95 -5.56
C ARG A 184 -0.97 17.40 -6.45
N SER A 185 -0.65 16.49 -7.37
CA SER A 185 -1.63 15.86 -8.26
C SER A 185 -2.61 14.91 -7.54
N ARG A 186 -2.17 14.31 -6.42
CA ARG A 186 -2.93 13.32 -5.66
C ARG A 186 -3.38 13.84 -4.29
N ASN A 187 -3.13 15.11 -3.98
CA ASN A 187 -3.43 15.75 -2.70
C ASN A 187 -4.92 15.61 -2.35
N GLY A 188 -5.83 15.79 -3.31
CA GLY A 188 -7.27 15.58 -3.07
C GLY A 188 -7.65 14.14 -2.73
N MET A 189 -6.98 13.15 -3.34
CA MET A 189 -7.20 11.73 -3.03
C MET A 189 -6.61 11.38 -1.66
N LEU A 190 -5.37 11.81 -1.40
CA LEU A 190 -4.68 11.58 -0.12
C LEU A 190 -5.40 12.28 1.04
N ARG A 191 -5.96 13.48 0.83
CA ARG A 191 -6.86 14.15 1.79
C ARG A 191 -8.14 13.36 2.02
N SER A 192 -8.79 12.90 0.96
CA SER A 192 -10.01 12.07 1.14
C SER A 192 -9.73 10.78 1.91
N TRP A 193 -8.48 10.28 1.86
CA TRP A 193 -8.02 9.15 2.64
C TRP A 193 -7.69 9.57 4.08
N ALA A 194 -7.01 10.71 4.27
CA ALA A 194 -6.73 11.30 5.58
C ALA A 194 -8.01 11.55 6.37
N ASP A 195 -9.00 12.20 5.77
CA ASP A 195 -10.30 12.51 6.37
C ASP A 195 -11.01 11.21 6.77
N LYS A 196 -10.98 10.18 5.91
CA LYS A 196 -11.56 8.86 6.20
C LYS A 196 -10.80 8.12 7.32
N ALA A 197 -9.47 8.22 7.35
CA ALA A 197 -8.65 7.60 8.39
C ALA A 197 -8.87 8.28 9.75
N GLN A 198 -9.01 9.60 9.77
CA GLN A 198 -9.35 10.36 10.98
C GLN A 198 -10.77 10.03 11.46
N LEU A 199 -11.74 9.92 10.56
CA LEU A 199 -13.11 9.47 10.90
C LEU A 199 -13.15 8.04 11.43
N ALA A 200 -12.33 7.13 10.88
CA ALA A 200 -12.24 5.75 11.35
C ALA A 200 -11.65 5.65 12.77
N ARG A 201 -10.69 6.51 13.11
CA ARG A 201 -10.13 6.63 14.48
C ARG A 201 -11.09 7.33 15.46
N GLY A 202 -11.90 8.28 14.97
CA GLY A 202 -12.93 8.96 15.78
C GLY A 202 -14.11 8.06 16.16
N ASN A 203 -14.44 7.07 15.32
CA ASN A 203 -15.50 6.09 15.57
C ASN A 203 -15.07 4.90 16.46
N THR A 204 -13.85 4.93 17.03
CA THR A 204 -13.33 3.88 17.92
C THR A 204 -13.34 4.28 19.41
N VAL A 205 -14.26 5.16 19.82
CA VAL A 205 -14.51 5.50 21.22
C VAL A 205 -15.99 5.31 21.54
N TYR A 206 -16.26 4.16 22.19
CA TYR A 206 -17.50 3.65 22.82
C TYR A 206 -18.73 3.40 21.95
#